data_AF-A0A211ZHJ1-F1
#
_entry.id   AF-A0A211ZHJ1-F1
#
_cell.length_a   1.000
_cell.length_b   1.000
_cell.length_c   1.000
_cell.angle_alpha   90.00
_cell.angle_beta   90.00
_cell.angle_gamma   90.00
#
_symmetry.space_group_name_H-M   'P 1'
#
loop_
_entity.id
_entity.type
_entity.pdbx_description
1 polymer ?
#
loop_
_entity_poly.entity_id
_entity_poly.type
_entity_poly.pdbx_seq_one_letter_code
_entity_poly.pdbx_strand_id
1 'polypeptide(L)'
;MISSVQVRHPIGRSFDGRHMSTAEATVGPGGRVTIPKSVRDQLHIRPGTKMEFVRTRDGNWTVRLKDARGRVIGVVEERRPRRRFAEFLGHAGPGPTTDEIMALTRGDE
;
A
#
# COMPACT_ATOMS: atom_id res chain seq x y z
N MET A 1 25.04 -26.94 11.33
CA MET A 1 24.58 -27.06 9.93
C MET A 1 23.07 -26.98 9.91
N ILE A 2 22.47 -25.83 9.58
CA ILE A 2 21.13 -25.77 8.97
C ILE A 2 21.12 -24.55 8.03
N SER A 3 20.68 -24.80 6.81
CA SER A 3 20.98 -24.10 5.57
C SER A 3 20.37 -22.71 5.43
N SER A 4 21.11 -21.82 4.77
CA SER A 4 20.62 -20.57 4.19
C SER A 4 19.55 -20.89 3.14
N VAL A 5 18.32 -20.42 3.34
CA VAL A 5 17.25 -20.54 2.35
C VAL A 5 17.14 -19.20 1.61
N GLN A 6 17.69 -19.16 0.39
CA GLN A 6 17.51 -18.05 -0.54
C GLN A 6 16.11 -18.11 -1.13
N VAL A 7 15.29 -17.08 -0.85
CA VAL A 7 13.97 -16.91 -1.46
C VAL A 7 14.11 -16.08 -2.73
N ARG A 8 13.81 -16.67 -3.89
CA ARG A 8 13.70 -15.96 -5.18
C ARG A 8 12.30 -15.37 -5.32
N HIS A 9 12.22 -14.08 -5.64
CA HIS A 9 10.97 -13.36 -5.97
C HIS A 9 10.54 -13.67 -7.42
N PRO A 10 9.25 -13.99 -7.68
CA PRO A 10 8.80 -14.43 -9.01
C PRO A 10 8.38 -13.30 -9.97
N ILE A 11 8.53 -12.02 -9.62
CA ILE A 11 8.00 -10.95 -10.47
C ILE A 11 9.00 -9.79 -10.54
N GLY A 12 9.61 -9.64 -11.72
CA GLY A 12 10.54 -8.55 -12.03
C GLY A 12 9.85 -7.19 -12.04
N ARG A 13 9.69 -6.58 -10.86
CA ARG A 13 9.51 -5.13 -10.73
C ARG A 13 10.63 -4.60 -9.86
N SER A 14 11.48 -3.78 -10.48
CA SER A 14 12.40 -2.89 -9.80
C SER A 14 11.59 -2.00 -8.83
N PHE A 15 11.77 -2.22 -7.52
CA PHE A 15 11.11 -1.47 -6.46
C PHE A 15 11.92 -0.20 -6.13
N ASP A 16 11.27 0.94 -6.30
CA ASP A 16 11.69 2.28 -5.87
C ASP A 16 11.77 2.34 -4.32
N GLY A 17 12.99 2.31 -3.80
CA GLY A 17 13.57 3.36 -2.96
C GLY A 17 12.99 3.73 -1.59
N ARG A 18 11.80 3.31 -1.14
CA ARG A 18 11.24 3.74 0.18
C ARG A 18 10.40 2.71 0.94
N HIS A 19 10.90 1.48 1.09
CA HIS A 19 10.33 0.54 2.07
C HIS A 19 11.39 0.20 3.12
N MET A 20 11.24 0.73 4.33
CA MET A 20 12.19 0.47 5.42
C MET A 20 12.09 -0.96 5.98
N SER A 21 10.99 -1.69 5.71
CA SER A 21 10.90 -3.14 5.92
C SER A 21 9.62 -3.72 5.28
N THR A 22 9.76 -4.79 4.48
CA THR A 22 8.64 -5.64 4.01
C THR A 22 8.73 -6.97 4.73
N ALA A 23 7.57 -7.53 5.13
CA ALA A 23 7.48 -8.90 5.63
C ALA A 23 6.25 -9.56 5.04
N GLU A 24 6.42 -10.79 4.56
CA GLU A 24 5.33 -11.61 4.01
C GLU A 24 4.97 -12.72 4.98
N ALA A 25 3.72 -13.16 4.94
CA ALA A 25 3.23 -14.28 5.73
C ALA A 25 2.22 -15.09 4.92
N THR A 26 2.27 -16.42 5.07
CA THR A 26 1.34 -17.33 4.40
C THR A 26 0.13 -17.59 5.31
N VAL A 27 -1.05 -17.64 4.69
CA VAL A 27 -2.28 -18.04 5.37
C VAL A 27 -2.23 -19.54 5.65
N GLY A 28 -2.29 -19.93 6.92
CA GLY A 28 -2.38 -21.32 7.34
C GLY A 28 -3.81 -21.86 7.32
N PRO A 29 -4.00 -23.11 7.77
CA PRO A 29 -5.32 -23.74 7.88
C PRO A 29 -6.30 -22.90 8.71
N GLY A 30 -7.57 -22.87 8.28
CA GLY A 30 -8.62 -22.09 8.95
C GLY A 30 -8.47 -20.58 8.80
N GLY A 31 -7.71 -20.10 7.82
CA GLY A 31 -7.57 -18.67 7.53
C GLY A 31 -6.67 -17.91 8.50
N ARG A 32 -5.90 -18.61 9.34
CA ARG A 32 -5.01 -17.96 10.33
C ARG A 32 -3.76 -17.44 9.65
N VAL A 33 -3.39 -16.20 9.94
CA VAL A 33 -2.10 -15.61 9.53
C VAL A 33 -1.26 -15.35 10.77
N THR A 34 -0.02 -15.81 10.75
CA THR A 34 0.95 -15.49 11.81
C THR A 34 1.61 -14.17 11.48
N ILE A 35 1.60 -13.23 12.43
CA ILE A 35 2.24 -11.93 12.27
C ILE A 35 3.76 -12.09 12.49
N PRO A 36 4.61 -11.77 11.50
CA PRO A 36 6.05 -11.86 11.65
C PRO A 36 6.56 -11.02 12.83
N LYS A 37 7.64 -11.49 13.48
CA LYS A 37 8.20 -10.82 14.66
C LYS A 37 8.53 -9.35 14.41
N SER A 38 9.14 -9.03 13.26
CA SER A 38 9.48 -7.65 12.87
C SER A 38 8.27 -6.72 12.85
N VAL A 39 7.15 -7.18 12.29
CA VAL A 39 5.90 -6.42 12.21
C VAL A 39 5.26 -6.29 13.59
N ARG A 40 5.24 -7.39 14.37
CA ARG A 40 4.69 -7.40 15.74
C ARG A 40 5.39 -6.38 16.63
N ASP A 41 6.72 -6.33 16.57
CA ASP A 41 7.54 -5.46 17.41
C ASP A 41 7.35 -3.98 17.00
N GLN A 42 7.32 -3.67 15.70
CA GLN A 42 7.05 -2.31 15.20
C GLN A 42 5.65 -1.80 15.57
N LEU A 43 4.64 -2.67 15.50
CA LEU A 43 3.27 -2.32 15.84
C LEU A 43 2.97 -2.47 17.35
N HIS A 44 3.97 -2.84 18.17
CA HIS A 44 3.84 -3.07 19.61
C HIS A 44 2.67 -4.00 19.98
N ILE A 45 2.38 -4.98 19.13
CA ILE A 45 1.28 -5.93 19.33
C ILE A 45 1.70 -6.94 20.40
N ARG A 46 0.91 -7.04 21.47
CA ARG A 46 1.14 -7.96 22.60
C ARG A 46 0.06 -9.05 22.63
N PRO A 47 0.30 -10.18 23.33
CA PRO A 47 -0.77 -11.14 23.59
C PRO A 47 -2.00 -10.45 24.19
N GLY A 48 -3.18 -10.75 23.65
CA GLY A 48 -4.44 -10.11 24.06
C GLY A 48 -4.83 -8.85 23.28
N THR A 49 -3.96 -8.33 22.40
CA THR A 49 -4.36 -7.30 21.42
C THR A 49 -5.42 -7.87 20.47
N LYS A 50 -6.54 -7.17 20.34
CA LYS A 50 -7.63 -7.52 19.42
C LYS A 50 -7.45 -6.80 18.09
N MET A 51 -7.90 -7.42 17.01
CA MET A 51 -7.91 -6.83 15.68
C MET A 51 -9.35 -6.66 15.21
N GLU A 52 -9.70 -5.45 14.80
CA GLU A 52 -11.00 -5.15 14.20
C GLU A 52 -10.79 -4.80 12.73
N PHE A 53 -11.42 -5.57 11.84
CA PHE A 53 -11.39 -5.33 10.40
C PHE A 53 -12.56 -4.44 10.03
N VAL A 54 -12.26 -3.25 9.52
CA VAL A 54 -13.24 -2.26 9.10
C VAL A 54 -13.13 -2.06 7.60
N ARG A 55 -14.24 -2.18 6.89
CA ARG A 55 -14.32 -1.79 5.48
C ARG A 55 -14.62 -0.30 5.40
N THR A 56 -13.75 0.46 4.77
CA THR A 56 -13.96 1.89 4.57
C THR A 56 -14.97 2.13 3.44
N ARG A 57 -15.54 3.34 3.38
CA ARG A 57 -16.48 3.73 2.32
C ARG A 57 -15.87 3.62 0.92
N ASP A 58 -14.56 3.77 0.82
CA ASP A 58 -13.78 3.66 -0.43
C ASP A 58 -13.55 2.19 -0.86
N GLY A 59 -14.09 1.24 -0.11
CA GLY A 59 -13.99 -0.19 -0.38
C GLY A 59 -12.67 -0.83 0.08
N ASN A 60 -11.79 -0.07 0.73
CA ASN A 60 -10.52 -0.57 1.28
C ASN A 60 -10.73 -1.22 2.65
N TRP A 61 -9.78 -2.04 3.08
CA TRP A 61 -9.76 -2.58 4.44
C TRP A 61 -8.79 -1.83 5.34
N THR A 62 -9.25 -1.57 6.55
CA THR A 62 -8.45 -1.01 7.65
C THR A 62 -8.52 -1.96 8.84
N VAL A 63 -7.37 -2.28 9.43
CA VAL A 63 -7.28 -3.09 10.65
C VAL A 63 -7.00 -2.18 11.83
N ARG A 64 -7.92 -2.13 12.80
CA ARG A 64 -7.75 -1.39 14.05
C ARG A 64 -7.25 -2.34 15.12
N LEU A 65 -6.13 -1.99 15.73
CA LEU A 65 -5.59 -2.68 16.90
C LEU A 65 -6.30 -2.13 18.13
N LYS A 66 -6.87 -3.02 18.95
CA LYS A 66 -7.52 -2.68 20.20
C LYS A 66 -6.81 -3.36 21.37
N ASP A 67 -6.72 -2.67 22.50
CA ASP A 67 -6.29 -3.29 23.75
C ASP A 67 -7.37 -4.22 24.32
N ALA A 68 -7.05 -4.91 25.42
CA ALA A 68 -7.99 -5.82 26.09
C ALA A 68 -9.29 -5.12 26.55
N ARG A 69 -9.24 -3.80 26.80
CA ARG A 69 -10.37 -2.95 27.20
C ARG A 69 -11.15 -2.39 26.00
N GLY A 70 -10.76 -2.74 24.77
CA GLY A 70 -11.42 -2.30 23.54
C GLY A 70 -10.99 -0.92 23.04
N ARG A 71 -10.00 -0.28 23.66
CA ARG A 71 -9.49 1.03 23.23
C ARG A 71 -8.60 0.86 22.00
N VAL A 72 -8.75 1.72 21.02
CA VAL A 72 -7.93 1.70 19.81
C VAL A 72 -6.53 2.17 20.14
N ILE A 73 -5.55 1.32 19.89
CA ILE A 73 -4.11 1.57 20.16
C ILE A 73 -3.30 1.71 18.87
N GLY A 74 -3.87 1.40 17.72
CA GLY A 74 -3.21 1.53 16.43
C GLY A 74 -4.16 1.27 15.27
N VAL A 75 -3.77 1.75 14.09
CA VAL A 75 -4.51 1.56 12.83
C VAL A 75 -3.52 1.16 11.75
N VAL A 76 -3.81 0.05 11.07
CA VAL A 76 -3.08 -0.45 9.91
C VAL A 76 -4.00 -0.31 8.71
N GLU A 77 -3.64 0.56 7.78
CA GLU A 77 -4.44 0.81 6.58
C GLU A 77 -3.78 0.18 5.37
N GLU A 78 -4.59 -0.40 4.49
CA GLU A 78 -4.13 -0.73 3.15
C GLU A 78 -3.80 0.57 2.40
N ARG A 79 -2.51 0.91 2.32
CA ARG A 79 -2.04 1.99 1.44
C ARG A 79 -2.13 1.49 0.00
N ARG A 80 -3.29 1.65 -0.65
CA ARG A 80 -3.30 1.65 -2.11
C ARG A 80 -2.31 2.72 -2.57
N PRO A 81 -1.43 2.41 -3.56
CA PRO A 81 -0.56 3.42 -4.12
C PRO A 81 -1.46 4.56 -4.58
N ARG A 82 -1.31 5.74 -3.97
CA ARG A 82 -1.98 6.94 -4.46
C ARG A 82 -1.63 7.02 -5.93
N ARG A 83 -2.64 6.95 -6.81
CA ARG A 83 -2.44 7.18 -8.24
C ARG A 83 -1.84 8.58 -8.32
N ARG A 84 -0.52 8.67 -8.61
CA ARG A 84 0.25 9.92 -8.56
C ARG A 84 -0.40 11.04 -9.38
N PHE A 85 -1.23 10.66 -10.35
CA PHE A 85 -1.97 11.58 -11.20
C PHE A 85 -3.49 11.50 -11.10
N ALA A 86 -4.06 10.81 -10.10
CA ALA A 86 -5.52 10.75 -9.97
C ALA A 86 -6.16 12.12 -9.74
N GLU A 87 -5.46 13.03 -9.06
CA GLU A 87 -5.92 14.40 -8.86
C GLU A 87 -5.85 15.25 -10.14
N PHE A 88 -5.03 14.86 -11.12
CA PHE A 88 -4.86 15.58 -12.38
C PHE A 88 -5.73 15.03 -13.52
N LEU A 89 -6.45 13.93 -13.31
CA LEU A 89 -7.40 13.41 -14.29
C LEU A 89 -8.54 14.42 -14.49
N GLY A 90 -8.78 14.84 -15.73
CA GLY A 90 -9.79 15.85 -16.05
C GLY A 90 -9.37 17.30 -15.74
N HIS A 91 -8.10 17.53 -15.37
CA HIS A 91 -7.59 18.88 -15.12
C HIS A 91 -7.19 19.63 -16.40
N ALA A 92 -7.06 18.91 -17.53
CA ALA A 92 -6.87 19.54 -18.83
C ALA A 92 -8.17 20.25 -19.23
N GLY A 93 -8.13 21.58 -19.30
CA GLY A 93 -9.17 22.39 -19.93
C GLY A 93 -9.23 22.14 -21.44
N PRO A 94 -10.10 22.87 -22.18
CA PRO A 94 -10.10 22.84 -23.64
C PRO A 94 -8.68 23.05 -24.16
N GLY A 95 -8.15 22.05 -24.87
CA GLY A 95 -6.81 22.12 -25.42
C GLY A 95 -6.74 23.09 -26.61
N PRO A 96 -5.51 23.47 -27.03
CA PRO A 96 -5.33 24.24 -28.25
C PRO A 96 -5.93 23.50 -29.45
N THR A 97 -6.49 24.27 -30.37
CA THR A 97 -6.96 23.78 -31.65
C THR A 97 -5.80 23.21 -32.47
N THR A 98 -6.11 22.36 -33.44
CA THR A 98 -5.11 21.79 -34.34
C THR A 98 -4.27 22.88 -35.02
N ASP A 99 -4.88 23.99 -35.41
CA ASP A 99 -4.21 25.09 -36.10
C ASP A 99 -3.21 25.81 -35.16
N GLU A 100 -3.57 26.03 -33.89
CA GLU A 100 -2.68 26.60 -32.87
C GLU A 100 -1.50 25.67 -32.57
N ILE A 101 -1.72 24.35 -32.53
CA ILE A 101 -0.64 23.37 -32.37
C ILE A 101 0.30 23.41 -33.58
N MET A 102 -0.26 23.51 -34.79
CA MET A 102 0.52 23.61 -36.03
C MET A 102 1.37 24.89 -36.07
N ALA A 103 0.81 26.03 -35.67
CA ALA A 103 1.55 27.30 -35.59
C ALA A 103 2.72 27.22 -34.59
N LEU A 104 2.45 26.73 -33.36
CA LEU A 104 3.46 26.61 -32.30
C LEU A 104 4.61 25.65 -32.63
N THR A 105 4.34 24.60 -33.40
CA THR A 105 5.34 23.57 -33.73
C THR A 105 6.09 23.83 -35.03
N ARG A 106 5.52 24.64 -35.93
CA ARG A 106 6.17 25.03 -37.19
C ARG A 106 6.91 26.37 -37.10
N GLY A 107 6.62 27.19 -36.09
CA GLY A 107 7.20 28.53 -35.95
C GLY A 107 6.58 29.55 -36.91
N ASP A 108 5.35 29.30 -37.35
CA ASP A 108 4.61 30.23 -38.19
C ASP A 108 3.97 31.30 -37.28
N GLU A 109 4.56 32.51 -37.27
CA GLU A 109 3.86 33.78 -36.99
C GLU A 109 3.57 34.48 -38.32
#